data_AF-A0A125P631-F1
#
_entry.id   AF-A0A125P631-F1
#
_cell.length_a   1.000
_cell.length_b   1.000
_cell.length_c   1.000
_cell.angle_alpha   90.00
_cell.angle_beta   90.00
_cell.angle_gamma   90.00
#
_symmetry.space_group_name_H-M   'P 1'
#
loop_
_entity.id
_entity.type
_entity.pdbx_description
1 polymer ?
#
loop_
_entity_poly.entity_id
_entity_poly.type
_entity_poly.pdbx_seq_one_letter_code
_entity_poly.pdbx_strand_id
1 'polypeptide(L)'
;MNYLKLNRFSHHLQVSFARLNVICRSLYKLCAPDELKYRKNIDQVKLSDSSILAMLIWQTEIGIESQRRFCKFFVGLSHSRFNRRARMLLPLMRCIRQAWNQEVKIAGEFLIIDSFPVPVCQPIRNYRVKIFRGIADIGYKATKKIYYYGFKVHAIVSDDGYVLWTPYRRNMKGAKKHNDHQLMPIRRTIESDFSLLSYYNAENNWARSLAGFQQRLEIAILAYNMAYCLERFN
;
A
#
# COMPACT_ATOMS: atom_id res chain seq x y z
N MET A 1 13.63 17.02 25.97
CA MET A 1 13.47 16.63 24.55
C MET A 1 12.08 17.03 24.12
N ASN A 2 11.97 17.98 23.19
CA ASN A 2 10.69 18.44 22.66
C ASN A 2 10.04 17.31 21.88
N TYR A 3 8.97 16.74 22.44
CA TYR A 3 8.07 15.86 21.72
C TYR A 3 7.43 16.69 20.61
N LEU A 4 7.95 16.54 19.38
CA LEU A 4 7.38 17.14 18.19
C LEU A 4 5.90 16.75 18.12
N LYS A 5 5.02 17.75 18.27
CA LYS A 5 3.60 17.60 17.96
C LYS A 5 3.52 17.29 16.47
N LEU A 6 3.40 16.01 16.15
CA LEU A 6 3.01 15.55 14.82
C LEU A 6 1.60 16.12 14.55
N ASN A 7 1.56 17.19 13.77
CA ASN A 7 0.30 17.73 13.27
C ASN A 7 -0.37 16.62 12.46
N ARG A 8 -1.60 16.27 12.85
CA ARG A 8 -2.41 15.24 12.21
C ARG A 8 -2.57 15.59 10.74
N PHE A 9 -1.92 14.83 9.87
CA PHE A 9 -2.12 14.90 8.44
C PHE A 9 -3.58 14.56 8.11
N SER A 10 -4.15 15.29 7.16
CA SER A 10 -5.50 15.03 6.70
C SER A 10 -5.54 13.63 6.08
N HIS A 11 -6.61 12.90 6.38
CA HIS A 11 -6.76 11.50 5.98
C HIS A 11 -7.00 11.31 4.47
N HIS A 12 -7.03 12.40 3.69
CA HIS A 12 -7.44 12.42 2.29
C HIS A 12 -6.37 13.00 1.39
N LEU A 13 -6.16 12.38 0.23
CA LEU A 13 -5.44 13.00 -0.87
C LEU A 13 -6.23 14.24 -1.35
N GLN A 14 -5.94 15.43 -0.79
CA GLN A 14 -6.61 16.71 -1.07
C GLN A 14 -6.24 17.28 -2.46
N VAL A 15 -6.25 16.43 -3.49
CA VAL A 15 -5.72 16.73 -4.81
C VAL A 15 -6.69 16.27 -5.86
N SER A 16 -7.01 17.15 -6.81
CA SER A 16 -7.88 16.80 -7.94
C SER A 16 -7.28 15.65 -8.76
N PHE A 17 -8.14 14.82 -9.37
CA PHE A 17 -7.68 13.75 -10.24
C PHE A 17 -6.74 14.25 -11.36
N ALA A 18 -7.00 15.45 -11.90
CA ALA A 18 -6.14 16.07 -12.90
C ALA A 18 -4.71 16.29 -12.37
N ARG A 19 -4.56 16.88 -11.18
CA ARG A 19 -3.26 17.10 -10.54
C ARG A 19 -2.61 15.77 -10.15
N LEU A 20 -3.37 14.80 -9.64
CA LEU A 20 -2.88 13.45 -9.36
C LEU A 20 -2.31 12.77 -10.63
N ASN A 21 -3.00 12.88 -11.76
CA ASN A 21 -2.56 12.31 -13.03
C ASN A 21 -1.28 12.98 -13.55
N VAL A 22 -1.09 14.28 -13.32
CA VAL A 22 0.17 14.99 -13.61
C VAL A 22 1.31 14.44 -12.74
N ILE A 23 1.10 14.30 -11.43
CA ILE A 23 2.13 13.75 -10.54
C ILE A 23 2.49 12.32 -10.95
N CYS A 24 1.49 11.47 -11.21
CA CYS A 24 1.71 10.09 -11.67
C CYS A 24 2.47 10.04 -13.01
N ARG A 25 2.27 11.03 -13.89
CA ARG A 25 3.04 11.13 -15.14
C ARG A 25 4.50 11.48 -14.87
N SER A 26 4.79 12.38 -13.94
CA SER A 26 6.16 12.71 -13.52
C SER A 26 6.84 11.50 -12.88
N LEU A 27 6.16 10.81 -11.96
CA LEU A 27 6.66 9.59 -11.33
C LEU A 27 6.91 8.48 -12.35
N TYR A 28 6.01 8.31 -13.33
CA TYR A 28 6.22 7.36 -14.42
C TYR A 28 7.48 7.68 -15.23
N LYS A 29 7.70 8.95 -15.60
CA LYS A 29 8.89 9.35 -16.36
C LYS A 29 10.18 9.06 -15.58
N LEU A 30 10.18 9.34 -14.28
CA LEU A 30 11.33 9.19 -13.41
C LEU A 30 11.64 7.71 -13.08
N CYS A 31 10.60 6.94 -12.74
CA CYS A 31 10.77 5.63 -12.09
C CYS A 31 10.42 4.43 -12.98
N ALA A 32 9.77 4.63 -14.14
CA ALA A 32 9.34 3.49 -14.95
C ALA A 32 10.56 2.74 -15.54
N PRO A 33 10.64 1.42 -15.34
CA PRO A 33 11.71 0.61 -15.90
C PRO A 33 11.52 0.45 -17.42
N ASP A 34 12.62 0.18 -18.13
CA ASP A 34 12.63 0.12 -19.60
C ASP A 34 11.76 -1.01 -20.14
N GLU A 35 11.68 -2.15 -19.43
CA GLU A 35 10.80 -3.26 -19.78
C GLU A 35 9.32 -2.85 -19.78
N LEU A 36 8.95 -1.85 -18.95
CA LEU A 36 7.60 -1.30 -18.94
C LEU A 36 7.41 -0.25 -20.03
N LYS A 37 8.40 0.64 -20.22
CA LYS A 37 8.37 1.73 -21.21
C LYS A 37 8.32 1.20 -22.65
N TYR A 38 9.14 0.21 -22.96
CA TYR A 38 9.33 -0.34 -24.31
C TYR A 38 8.63 -1.69 -24.51
N ARG A 39 7.59 -1.97 -23.73
CA ARG A 39 6.84 -3.23 -23.84
C ARG A 39 6.10 -3.33 -25.18
N LYS A 40 5.81 -4.57 -25.57
CA LYS A 40 4.99 -4.88 -26.75
C LYS A 40 3.63 -4.17 -26.70
N ASN A 41 3.21 -3.64 -27.84
CA ASN A 41 1.93 -2.95 -28.07
C ASN A 41 1.74 -1.66 -27.25
N ILE A 42 2.81 -0.98 -26.84
CA ILE A 42 2.71 0.30 -26.12
C ILE A 42 1.96 1.36 -26.94
N ASP A 43 2.16 1.40 -28.25
CA ASP A 43 1.55 2.40 -29.14
C ASP A 43 0.04 2.17 -29.36
N GLN A 44 -0.45 0.97 -29.07
CA GLN A 44 -1.88 0.62 -29.18
C GLN A 44 -2.68 0.94 -27.92
N VAL A 45 -2.02 1.51 -26.91
CA VAL A 45 -2.61 1.75 -25.60
C VAL A 45 -3.50 3.00 -25.61
N LYS A 46 -4.79 2.81 -25.38
CA LYS A 46 -5.76 3.93 -25.25
C LYS A 46 -5.70 4.69 -23.92
N LEU A 47 -5.21 4.05 -22.85
CA LEU A 47 -5.16 4.61 -21.50
C LEU A 47 -3.72 4.56 -21.00
N SER A 48 -3.07 5.69 -20.76
CA SER A 48 -1.67 5.68 -20.33
C SER A 48 -1.46 4.93 -19.01
N ASP A 49 -0.24 4.40 -18.78
CA ASP A 49 0.09 3.73 -17.51
C ASP A 49 0.04 4.68 -16.32
N SER A 50 0.49 5.93 -16.50
CA SER A 50 0.35 6.98 -15.49
C SER A 50 -1.11 7.22 -15.11
N SER A 51 -2.03 7.14 -16.09
CA SER A 51 -3.46 7.28 -15.80
C SER A 51 -4.04 6.06 -15.10
N ILE A 52 -3.58 4.85 -15.42
CA ILE A 52 -3.96 3.66 -14.63
C ILE A 52 -3.46 3.79 -13.20
N LEU A 53 -2.22 4.22 -12.99
CA LEU A 53 -1.66 4.46 -11.66
C LEU A 53 -2.49 5.49 -10.88
N ALA A 54 -2.79 6.63 -11.50
CA ALA A 54 -3.64 7.67 -10.92
C ALA A 54 -5.03 7.15 -10.58
N MET A 55 -5.65 6.37 -11.46
CA MET A 55 -6.96 5.75 -11.22
C MET A 55 -6.94 4.77 -10.05
N LEU A 56 -5.87 4.00 -9.87
CA LEU A 56 -5.72 3.07 -8.74
C LEU A 56 -5.54 3.80 -7.41
N ILE A 57 -4.73 4.86 -7.38
CA ILE A 57 -4.57 5.72 -6.20
C ILE A 57 -5.92 6.38 -5.87
N TRP A 58 -6.57 6.97 -6.88
CA TRP A 58 -7.87 7.60 -6.73
C TRP A 58 -8.94 6.62 -6.24
N GLN A 59 -8.97 5.39 -6.75
CA GLN A 59 -9.89 4.35 -6.28
C GLN A 59 -9.73 4.07 -4.77
N THR A 60 -8.48 4.05 -4.31
CA THR A 60 -8.14 3.81 -2.91
C THR A 60 -8.59 4.98 -2.04
N GLU A 61 -8.35 6.20 -2.52
CA GLU A 61 -8.77 7.44 -1.86
C GLU A 61 -10.29 7.50 -1.64
N ILE A 62 -11.08 7.15 -2.66
CA ILE A 62 -12.55 7.12 -2.56
C ILE A 62 -13.11 5.87 -1.86
N GLY A 63 -12.25 4.96 -1.39
CA GLY A 63 -12.64 3.77 -0.63
C GLY A 63 -13.37 2.67 -1.42
N ILE A 64 -13.21 2.60 -2.76
CA ILE A 64 -13.89 1.57 -3.56
C ILE A 64 -13.07 0.27 -3.59
N GLU A 65 -13.44 -0.71 -2.77
CA GLU A 65 -12.69 -1.98 -2.69
C GLU A 65 -12.79 -2.87 -3.95
N SER A 66 -13.90 -2.74 -4.68
CA SER A 66 -14.24 -3.59 -5.81
C SER A 66 -13.80 -2.96 -7.13
N GLN A 67 -12.78 -3.55 -7.76
CA GLN A 67 -12.34 -3.15 -9.09
C GLN A 67 -13.45 -3.16 -10.13
N ARG A 68 -14.36 -4.14 -10.04
CA ARG A 68 -15.51 -4.23 -10.93
C ARG A 68 -16.46 -3.06 -10.74
N ARG A 69 -16.72 -2.64 -9.50
CA ARG A 69 -17.55 -1.47 -9.19
C ARG A 69 -16.87 -0.20 -9.68
N PHE A 70 -15.57 -0.05 -9.41
CA PHE A 70 -14.80 1.10 -9.87
C PHE A 70 -14.82 1.26 -11.40
N CYS A 71 -14.62 0.17 -12.15
CA CYS A 71 -14.63 0.25 -13.61
C CYS A 71 -15.99 0.65 -14.19
N LYS A 72 -17.11 0.43 -13.48
CA LYS A 72 -18.45 0.84 -13.95
C LYS A 72 -18.65 2.36 -13.99
N PHE A 73 -17.84 3.12 -13.26
CA PHE A 73 -17.89 4.59 -13.33
C PHE A 73 -17.35 5.15 -14.66
N PHE A 74 -16.62 4.32 -15.43
CA PHE A 74 -15.96 4.76 -16.66
C PHE A 74 -16.52 4.03 -17.87
N VAL A 75 -17.18 4.77 -18.76
CA VAL A 75 -17.71 4.22 -20.02
C VAL A 75 -16.56 3.66 -20.86
N GLY A 76 -16.72 2.43 -21.36
CA GLY A 76 -15.73 1.77 -22.21
C GLY A 76 -14.50 1.19 -21.50
N LEU A 77 -14.40 1.30 -20.16
CA LEU A 77 -13.30 0.69 -19.41
C LEU A 77 -13.55 -0.80 -19.16
N SER A 78 -12.81 -1.64 -19.88
CA SER A 78 -12.85 -3.09 -19.65
C SER A 78 -12.17 -3.45 -18.32
N HIS A 79 -12.96 -3.94 -17.36
CA HIS A 79 -12.48 -4.44 -16.06
C HIS A 79 -11.32 -5.44 -16.18
N SER A 80 -11.40 -6.38 -17.13
CA SER A 80 -10.35 -7.39 -17.35
C SER A 80 -9.05 -6.75 -17.85
N ARG A 81 -9.14 -5.86 -18.85
CA ARG A 81 -7.97 -5.16 -19.40
C ARG A 81 -7.34 -4.23 -18.37
N PHE A 82 -8.16 -3.48 -17.62
CA PHE A 82 -7.71 -2.61 -16.54
C PHE A 82 -6.93 -3.40 -15.48
N ASN A 83 -7.51 -4.48 -14.93
CA ASN A 83 -6.84 -5.29 -13.91
C ASN A 83 -5.58 -6.02 -14.40
N ARG A 84 -5.53 -6.38 -15.69
CA ARG A 84 -4.31 -6.95 -16.27
C ARG A 84 -3.20 -5.91 -16.29
N ARG A 85 -3.49 -4.70 -16.76
CA ARG A 85 -2.50 -3.62 -16.83
C ARG A 85 -2.12 -3.08 -15.47
N ALA A 86 -3.07 -2.95 -14.55
CA ALA A 86 -2.81 -2.60 -13.15
C ALA A 86 -1.76 -3.53 -12.52
N ARG A 87 -1.85 -4.85 -12.75
CA ARG A 87 -0.84 -5.82 -12.32
C ARG A 87 0.52 -5.66 -13.02
N MET A 88 0.53 -5.26 -14.29
CA MET A 88 1.78 -4.97 -15.03
C MET A 88 2.52 -3.75 -14.48
N LEU A 89 1.84 -2.84 -13.77
CA LEU A 89 2.45 -1.68 -13.12
C LEU A 89 3.10 -2.00 -11.77
N LEU A 90 3.05 -3.24 -11.30
CA LEU A 90 3.68 -3.63 -10.03
C LEU A 90 5.19 -3.30 -9.97
N PRO A 91 6.00 -3.50 -11.03
CA PRO A 91 7.40 -3.06 -11.02
C PRO A 91 7.55 -1.55 -10.87
N LEU A 92 6.72 -0.75 -11.55
CA LEU A 92 6.71 0.71 -11.40
C LEU A 92 6.40 1.14 -9.98
N MET A 93 5.38 0.56 -9.34
CA MET A 93 5.02 0.89 -7.95
C MET A 93 6.19 0.61 -7.00
N ARG A 94 6.91 -0.49 -7.23
CA ARG A 94 8.12 -0.84 -6.48
C ARG A 94 9.25 0.16 -6.71
N CYS A 95 9.49 0.57 -7.96
CA CYS A 95 10.51 1.57 -8.28
C CYS A 95 10.19 2.92 -7.64
N ILE A 96 8.93 3.39 -7.72
CA ILE A 96 8.50 4.63 -7.06
C ILE A 96 8.75 4.55 -5.56
N ARG A 97 8.33 3.45 -4.92
CA ARG A 97 8.57 3.24 -3.51
C ARG A 97 10.07 3.25 -3.20
N GLN A 98 10.88 2.53 -3.95
CA GLN A 98 12.34 2.50 -3.74
C GLN A 98 12.98 3.88 -3.90
N ALA A 99 12.57 4.66 -4.90
CA ALA A 99 13.05 6.02 -5.09
C ALA A 99 12.70 6.92 -3.90
N TRP A 100 11.44 6.90 -3.45
CA TRP A 100 11.03 7.67 -2.28
C TRP A 100 11.74 7.21 -1.00
N ASN A 101 11.96 5.91 -0.84
CA ASN A 101 12.72 5.38 0.29
C ASN A 101 14.18 5.85 0.31
N GLN A 102 14.75 6.20 -0.84
CA GLN A 102 16.11 6.77 -0.94
C GLN A 102 16.13 8.27 -0.68
N GLU A 103 15.09 9.00 -1.10
CA GLU A 103 14.96 10.45 -0.94
C GLU A 103 14.60 10.87 0.49
N VAL A 104 13.77 10.07 1.18
CA VAL A 104 13.54 10.22 2.62
C VAL A 104 14.84 9.84 3.32
N LYS A 105 15.74 10.81 3.48
CA LYS A 105 17.01 10.65 4.18
C LYS A 105 16.75 9.89 5.48
N ILE A 106 17.42 8.74 5.60
CA ILE A 106 17.47 7.88 6.79
C ILE A 106 18.26 8.62 7.89
N ALA A 107 17.74 9.76 8.34
CA ALA A 107 18.31 10.56 9.42
C ALA A 107 17.58 10.30 10.75
N GLY A 108 16.44 9.61 10.72
CA GLY A 108 15.69 9.15 11.89
C GLY A 108 15.92 7.66 12.16
N GLU A 109 15.83 7.28 13.45
CA GLU A 109 15.83 5.88 13.85
C GLU A 109 14.59 5.16 13.28
N PHE A 110 14.79 4.09 12.50
CA PHE A 110 13.67 3.28 12.03
C PHE A 110 12.96 2.61 13.19
N LEU A 111 11.67 2.90 13.33
CA LEU A 111 10.82 2.28 14.32
C LEU A 111 10.10 1.10 13.65
N ILE A 112 10.67 -0.10 13.80
CA ILE A 112 9.94 -1.34 13.47
C ILE A 112 8.90 -1.53 14.55
N ILE A 113 7.71 -0.99 14.34
CA ILE A 113 6.65 -1.10 15.33
C ILE A 113 5.39 -1.60 14.63
N ASP A 114 5.13 -2.87 14.92
CA ASP A 114 3.89 -3.58 14.69
C ASP A 114 3.57 -4.03 13.25
N SER A 115 2.55 -4.87 13.21
CA SER A 115 2.20 -5.70 12.08
C SER A 115 0.71 -5.94 12.08
N PHE A 116 0.09 -5.68 10.94
CA PHE A 116 -1.35 -5.78 10.81
C PHE A 116 -1.75 -7.05 10.06
N PRO A 117 -2.88 -7.67 10.44
CA PRO A 117 -3.41 -8.81 9.73
C PRO A 117 -4.05 -8.36 8.42
N VAL A 118 -3.75 -9.07 7.34
CA VAL A 118 -4.43 -8.93 6.04
C VAL A 118 -5.13 -10.25 5.74
N PRO A 119 -6.40 -10.40 6.16
CA PRO A 119 -7.19 -11.59 5.86
C PRO A 119 -7.39 -11.74 4.35
N VAL A 120 -7.22 -12.96 3.83
CA VAL A 120 -7.48 -13.26 2.41
C VAL A 120 -8.83 -13.95 2.20
N CYS A 121 -9.49 -14.34 3.29
CA CYS A 121 -10.85 -14.88 3.30
C CYS A 121 -11.60 -14.51 4.58
N GLN A 122 -12.93 -14.62 4.52
CA GLN A 122 -13.79 -14.46 5.69
C GLN A 122 -13.45 -15.53 6.75
N PRO A 123 -13.54 -15.24 8.06
CA PRO A 123 -13.15 -16.18 9.12
C PRO A 123 -13.78 -17.57 9.02
N ILE A 124 -15.07 -17.63 8.61
CA ILE A 124 -15.81 -18.88 8.38
C ILE A 124 -15.17 -19.81 7.32
N ARG A 125 -14.25 -19.28 6.49
CA ARG A 125 -13.56 -20.01 5.41
C ARG A 125 -12.11 -20.33 5.73
N ASN A 126 -11.58 -19.98 6.92
CA ASN A 126 -10.16 -20.11 7.26
C ASN A 126 -9.60 -21.51 6.97
N TYR A 127 -10.32 -22.57 7.36
CA TYR A 127 -9.88 -23.96 7.17
C TYR A 127 -10.22 -24.56 5.80
N ARG A 128 -11.07 -23.89 4.99
CA ARG A 128 -11.56 -24.40 3.70
C ARG A 128 -10.80 -23.81 2.50
N VAL A 129 -10.13 -22.68 2.69
CA VAL A 129 -9.52 -21.95 1.59
C VAL A 129 -8.23 -22.63 1.14
N LYS A 130 -8.05 -22.76 -0.18
CA LYS A 130 -6.84 -23.34 -0.79
C LYS A 130 -5.91 -22.29 -1.39
N ILE A 131 -6.37 -21.04 -1.52
CA ILE A 131 -5.56 -19.95 -2.06
C ILE A 131 -4.42 -19.65 -1.09
N PHE A 132 -3.23 -19.37 -1.62
CA PHE A 132 -2.04 -19.04 -0.82
C PHE A 132 -1.59 -20.15 0.16
N ARG A 133 -1.98 -21.41 -0.08
CA ARG A 133 -1.51 -22.54 0.73
C ARG A 133 0.02 -22.61 0.70
N GLY A 134 0.64 -22.74 1.87
CA GLY A 134 2.10 -22.80 2.03
C GLY A 134 2.79 -21.44 2.10
N ILE A 135 2.07 -20.32 1.94
CA ILE A 135 2.63 -18.96 2.07
C ILE A 135 1.80 -18.04 2.98
N ALA A 136 0.50 -18.30 3.16
CA ALA A 136 -0.34 -17.66 4.16
C ALA A 136 -0.56 -18.61 5.35
N ASP A 137 -0.80 -18.04 6.54
CA ASP A 137 -0.96 -18.75 7.80
C ASP A 137 -2.27 -18.34 8.51
N ILE A 138 -2.67 -19.13 9.51
CA ILE A 138 -3.74 -18.73 10.44
C ILE A 138 -3.12 -17.87 11.55
N GLY A 139 -3.59 -16.62 11.65
CA GLY A 139 -3.25 -15.70 12.72
C GLY A 139 -4.44 -15.37 13.61
N TYR A 140 -4.17 -14.70 14.73
CA TYR A 140 -5.19 -14.21 15.66
C TYR A 140 -5.13 -12.67 15.75
N LYS A 141 -6.27 -12.01 15.54
CA LYS A 141 -6.44 -10.55 15.71
C LYS A 141 -7.02 -10.30 17.10
N ALA A 142 -6.16 -9.98 18.06
CA ALA A 142 -6.52 -9.82 19.47
C ALA A 142 -7.63 -8.77 19.70
N THR A 143 -7.54 -7.62 19.03
CA THR A 143 -8.52 -6.51 19.13
C THR A 143 -9.94 -6.95 18.80
N LYS A 144 -10.10 -7.83 17.80
CA LYS A 144 -11.41 -8.34 17.36
C LYS A 144 -11.74 -9.73 17.92
N LYS A 145 -10.82 -10.34 18.67
CA LYS A 145 -10.91 -11.73 19.16
C LYS A 145 -11.28 -12.75 18.08
N ILE A 146 -10.73 -12.59 16.87
CA ILE A 146 -11.00 -13.48 15.73
C ILE A 146 -9.73 -14.11 15.16
N TYR A 147 -9.85 -15.36 14.72
CA TYR A 147 -8.85 -15.99 13.85
C TYR A 147 -9.06 -15.56 12.40
N TYR A 148 -7.97 -15.37 11.68
CA TYR A 148 -7.98 -15.08 10.25
C TYR A 148 -6.96 -15.97 9.54
N TYR A 149 -7.28 -16.40 8.32
CA TYR A 149 -6.29 -16.94 7.40
C TYR A 149 -5.82 -15.83 6.46
N GLY A 150 -4.50 -15.60 6.39
CA GLY A 150 -3.93 -14.53 5.57
C GLY A 150 -2.47 -14.21 5.87
N PHE A 151 -2.09 -12.98 5.58
CA PHE A 151 -0.73 -12.49 5.78
C PHE A 151 -0.65 -11.58 6.99
N LYS A 152 0.51 -11.55 7.64
CA LYS A 152 0.85 -10.55 8.66
C LYS A 152 1.85 -9.59 8.03
N VAL A 153 1.40 -8.37 7.72
CA VAL A 153 2.22 -7.36 7.06
C VAL A 153 2.89 -6.52 8.12
N HIS A 154 4.20 -6.36 8.01
CA HIS A 154 5.00 -5.50 8.88
C HIS A 154 5.28 -4.19 8.15
N ALA A 155 4.82 -3.08 8.71
CA ALA A 155 5.22 -1.76 8.27
C ALA A 155 6.37 -1.27 9.16
N ILE A 156 7.30 -0.54 8.56
CA ILE A 156 8.33 0.21 9.27
C ILE A 156 7.93 1.66 9.04
N VAL A 157 7.69 2.40 10.11
CA VAL A 157 7.30 3.80 10.01
C VAL A 157 8.47 4.62 10.53
N SER A 158 8.81 5.71 9.84
CA SER A 158 9.70 6.71 10.41
C SER A 158 9.01 7.42 11.58
N ASP A 159 9.80 8.06 12.44
CA ASP A 159 9.30 8.91 13.54
C ASP A 159 8.37 10.04 13.06
N ASP A 160 8.46 10.41 11.78
CA ASP A 160 7.67 11.45 11.16
C ASP A 160 6.46 10.96 10.34
N GLY A 161 6.16 9.65 10.32
CA GLY A 161 4.94 9.08 9.73
C GLY A 161 5.09 8.49 8.31
N TYR A 162 6.27 8.51 7.69
CA TYR A 162 6.46 7.87 6.38
C TYR A 162 6.44 6.34 6.50
N VAL A 163 5.60 5.66 5.69
CA VAL A 163 5.43 4.21 5.78
C VAL A 163 6.29 3.47 4.75
N LEU A 164 7.18 2.64 5.26
CA LEU A 164 7.86 1.57 4.55
C LEU A 164 7.16 0.23 4.83
N TRP A 165 7.22 -0.71 3.89
CA TRP A 165 6.83 -2.09 4.17
C TRP A 165 7.83 -3.07 3.59
N THR A 166 8.01 -4.18 4.30
CA THR A 166 8.78 -5.32 3.80
C THR A 166 7.96 -6.59 3.97
N PRO A 167 7.95 -7.51 2.97
CA PRO A 167 7.36 -8.82 3.17
C PRO A 167 8.21 -9.60 4.18
N TYR A 168 7.69 -9.78 5.40
CA TYR A 168 8.38 -10.50 6.46
C TYR A 168 8.46 -11.99 6.13
N ARG A 169 9.66 -12.57 6.23
CA ARG A 169 9.85 -14.04 6.25
C ARG A 169 9.96 -14.49 7.70
N ARG A 170 9.27 -15.60 8.04
CA ARG A 170 9.16 -16.22 9.38
C ARG A 170 10.49 -16.40 10.15
N ASN A 171 11.64 -16.34 9.46
CA ASN A 171 12.98 -16.57 10.01
C ASN A 171 13.88 -15.32 10.13
N MET A 172 13.35 -14.10 9.99
CA MET A 172 14.15 -12.89 10.29
C MET A 172 14.43 -12.78 11.80
N LYS A 173 15.68 -13.02 12.20
CA LYS A 173 16.17 -12.81 13.57
C LYS A 173 16.19 -11.30 13.89
N GLY A 174 15.65 -10.88 15.04
CA GLY A 174 15.82 -9.52 15.56
C GLY A 174 14.55 -8.68 15.76
N ALA A 175 13.39 -9.09 15.22
CA ALA A 175 12.15 -8.30 15.31
C ALA A 175 11.69 -7.97 16.74
N LYS A 176 12.02 -8.82 17.73
CA LYS A 176 11.69 -8.60 19.15
C LYS A 176 12.65 -7.66 19.88
N LYS A 177 13.81 -7.34 19.29
CA LYS A 177 14.85 -6.52 19.94
C LYS A 177 14.51 -5.02 19.98
N HIS A 178 13.51 -4.59 19.22
CA HIS A 178 13.06 -3.20 19.17
C HIS A 178 11.82 -2.94 20.06
N ASN A 179 11.44 -3.87 20.93
CA ASN A 179 10.37 -3.66 21.90
C ASN A 179 10.90 -2.95 23.15
N ASP A 180 11.20 -1.66 23.02
CA ASP A 180 11.52 -0.79 24.16
C ASP A 180 10.26 -0.02 24.63
N HIS A 181 10.05 0.04 25.95
CA HIS A 181 8.93 0.75 26.57
C HIS A 181 8.99 2.27 26.33
N GLN A 182 10.17 2.82 26.09
CA GLN A 182 10.34 4.24 25.73
C GLN A 182 9.68 4.61 24.39
N LEU A 183 9.33 3.61 23.56
CA LEU A 183 8.67 3.78 22.26
C LEU A 183 7.14 3.80 22.35
N MET A 184 6.54 3.68 23.55
CA MET A 184 5.08 3.67 23.72
C MET A 184 4.35 4.91 23.16
N PRO A 185 4.87 6.15 23.28
CA PRO A 185 4.25 7.32 22.65
C PRO A 185 4.25 7.24 21.12
N ILE A 186 5.34 6.74 20.54
CA ILE A 186 5.51 6.54 19.10
C ILE A 186 4.59 5.41 18.61
N ARG A 187 4.43 4.34 19.41
CA ARG A 187 3.52 3.23 19.10
C ARG A 187 2.07 3.68 18.94
N ARG A 188 1.59 4.65 19.72
CA ARG A 188 0.24 5.23 19.56
C ARG A 188 0.08 5.97 18.24
N THR A 189 1.10 6.71 17.80
CA THR A 189 1.13 7.33 16.47
C THR A 189 1.06 6.27 15.38
N ILE A 190 1.81 5.19 15.53
CA ILE A 190 1.86 4.10 14.54
C ILE A 190 0.55 3.29 14.51
N GLU A 191 -0.12 3.09 15.64
CA GLU A 191 -1.48 2.53 15.65
C GLU A 191 -2.47 3.42 14.87
N SER A 192 -2.27 4.74 14.91
CA SER A 192 -2.99 5.69 14.05
C SER A 192 -2.61 5.48 12.58
N ASP A 193 -1.33 5.31 12.25
CA ASP A 193 -0.87 5.04 10.87
C ASP A 193 -1.36 3.69 10.31
N PHE A 194 -1.45 2.64 11.14
CA PHE A 194 -2.10 1.38 10.75
C PHE A 194 -3.62 1.54 10.56
N SER A 195 -4.25 2.40 11.35
CA SER A 195 -5.64 2.79 11.15
C SER A 195 -5.79 3.55 9.82
N LEU A 196 -4.81 4.37 9.43
CA LEU A 196 -4.74 5.04 8.14
C LEU A 196 -4.50 4.04 6.98
N LEU A 197 -3.62 3.06 7.11
CA LEU A 197 -3.47 2.00 6.10
C LEU A 197 -4.75 1.17 5.97
N SER A 198 -5.47 0.97 7.08
CA SER A 198 -6.81 0.36 7.07
C SER A 198 -7.81 1.24 6.32
N TYR A 199 -7.72 2.57 6.46
CA TYR A 199 -8.50 3.54 5.69
C TYR A 199 -8.21 3.43 4.17
N TYR A 200 -6.94 3.33 3.77
CA TYR A 200 -6.54 3.01 2.39
C TYR A 200 -6.77 1.54 2.01
N ASN A 201 -7.61 0.82 2.77
CA ASN A 201 -8.12 -0.50 2.46
C ASN A 201 -7.03 -1.59 2.34
N ALA A 202 -5.89 -1.41 3.01
CA ALA A 202 -4.78 -2.37 3.02
C ALA A 202 -5.17 -3.69 3.71
N GLU A 203 -6.05 -3.64 4.73
CA GLU A 203 -6.55 -4.85 5.43
C GLU A 203 -7.52 -5.68 4.57
N ASN A 204 -8.32 -5.04 3.70
CA ASN A 204 -9.36 -5.71 2.90
C ASN A 204 -8.82 -6.11 1.51
N ASN A 205 -7.79 -6.97 1.50
CA ASN A 205 -7.17 -7.45 0.29
C ASN A 205 -7.69 -8.85 -0.12
N TRP A 206 -8.83 -8.85 -0.82
CA TRP A 206 -9.50 -10.07 -1.30
C TRP A 206 -8.91 -10.67 -2.59
N ALA A 207 -7.67 -10.32 -2.94
CA ALA A 207 -7.04 -10.80 -4.16
C ALA A 207 -6.83 -12.32 -4.14
N ARG A 208 -7.03 -12.97 -5.29
CA ARG A 208 -6.88 -14.42 -5.46
C ARG A 208 -5.52 -14.84 -6.05
N SER A 209 -4.66 -13.86 -6.33
CA SER A 209 -3.31 -14.09 -6.87
C SER A 209 -2.30 -13.24 -6.12
N LEU A 210 -1.05 -13.69 -6.04
CA LEU A 210 0.01 -12.99 -5.31
C LEU A 210 0.30 -11.62 -5.93
N ALA A 211 0.36 -11.55 -7.26
CA ALA A 211 0.55 -10.29 -7.98
C ALA A 211 -0.58 -9.28 -7.70
N GLY A 212 -1.84 -9.74 -7.68
CA GLY A 212 -2.97 -8.88 -7.33
C GLY A 212 -2.96 -8.45 -5.86
N PHE A 213 -2.54 -9.34 -4.96
CA PHE A 213 -2.38 -9.03 -3.54
C PHE A 213 -1.32 -7.94 -3.36
N GLN A 214 -0.13 -8.15 -3.91
CA GLN A 214 0.98 -7.19 -3.85
C GLN A 214 0.61 -5.85 -4.47
N GLN A 215 -0.04 -5.84 -5.63
CA GLN A 215 -0.46 -4.61 -6.29
C GLN A 215 -1.44 -3.78 -5.45
N ARG A 216 -2.43 -4.41 -4.81
CA ARG A 216 -3.37 -3.70 -3.92
C ARG A 216 -2.66 -3.11 -2.70
N LEU A 217 -1.72 -3.87 -2.11
CA LEU A 217 -0.95 -3.41 -0.95
C LEU A 217 -0.01 -2.24 -1.32
N GLU A 218 0.72 -2.36 -2.43
CA GLU A 218 1.63 -1.30 -2.91
C GLU A 218 0.84 -0.02 -3.25
N ILE A 219 -0.36 -0.13 -3.84
CA ILE A 219 -1.20 1.04 -4.11
C ILE A 219 -1.70 1.70 -2.82
N ALA A 220 -2.13 0.93 -1.82
CA ALA A 220 -2.58 1.49 -0.54
C ALA A 220 -1.47 2.30 0.14
N ILE A 221 -0.27 1.76 0.15
CA ILE A 221 0.91 2.40 0.74
C ILE A 221 1.35 3.60 -0.09
N LEU A 222 1.34 3.48 -1.42
CA LEU A 222 1.66 4.59 -2.31
C LEU A 222 0.69 5.76 -2.13
N ALA A 223 -0.62 5.48 -2.02
CA ALA A 223 -1.64 6.51 -1.78
C ALA A 223 -1.41 7.24 -0.45
N TYR A 224 -1.17 6.48 0.63
CA TYR A 224 -0.81 7.03 1.93
C TYR A 224 0.44 7.92 1.86
N ASN A 225 1.55 7.38 1.33
CA ASN A 225 2.82 8.12 1.24
C ASN A 225 2.69 9.35 0.33
N MET A 226 1.85 9.29 -0.70
CA MET A 226 1.59 10.42 -1.58
C MET A 226 0.82 11.53 -0.87
N ALA A 227 -0.23 11.20 -0.11
CA ALA A 227 -0.95 12.17 0.70
C ALA A 227 -0.01 12.83 1.72
N TYR A 228 0.78 12.01 2.41
CA TYR A 228 1.81 12.46 3.35
C TYR A 228 2.80 13.46 2.72
N CYS A 229 3.42 13.10 1.58
CA CYS A 229 4.38 13.97 0.91
C CYS A 229 3.73 15.27 0.41
N LEU A 230 2.50 15.21 -0.09
CA LEU A 230 1.81 16.41 -0.60
C LEU A 230 1.39 17.35 0.52
N GLU A 231 1.05 16.86 1.70
CA GLU A 231 0.74 17.73 2.83
C GLU A 231 2.00 18.31 3.51
N ARG A 232 3.12 17.57 3.47
CA ARG A 232 4.37 18.01 4.09
C ARG A 232 5.19 19.00 3.24
N PHE A 233 5.17 18.84 1.92
CA PHE A 233 6.03 19.60 1.00
C PHE A 233 5.26 20.60 0.12
N ASN A 234 3.97 20.82 0.38
CA ASN A 234 3.26 22.04 -0.07
C ASN A 234 3.50 23.17 0.94
#